data_AF-A0A4Z1EFS4-F1
#
_entry.id   AF-A0A4Z1EFS4-F1
#
_cell.length_a   1.000
_cell.length_b   1.000
_cell.length_c   1.000
_cell.angle_alpha   90.00
_cell.angle_beta   90.00
_cell.angle_gamma   90.00
#
_symmetry.space_group_name_H-M   'P 1'
#
loop_
_entity.id
_entity.type
_entity.pdbx_description
1 polymer ?
#
loop_
_entity_poly.entity_id
_entity_poly.type
_entity_poly.pdbx_seq_one_letter_code
_entity_poly.pdbx_strand_id
1 'polypeptide(L)'
;MHPLQVTSVILLGLISTTSARFFKAPVFPRAISPNNTCGFNGTAGGGADGYTCPSSLPCCSSNGFCGKTDDYCLSSNGCQSQFGNCTSPVAITGSKVVSTDETCGIIGAGTQGYSCPTGECCSNNGYCGTTSDYCSATSGCQSAYGVCNNATNTTTSTSTAGTGTDSLCGPGVGTCASDECCSLAGYCGTTEEYCTAPDCQFDYGPACDANAIPTGANTSTIARQVLGSVLYGSDGIYDCATPGDMALTFDDGPYIYTSHILDLLAQYNASATFFITGNNNGKGHIDNTSLEWPALIKRMYENGHQVASHTWSHPDLCNITSAQRKNEMWKNEMALRNVIGVIPTYMRPPYSSCTAECGCEADMEELGYHITYFSLDTQDYLNDSPTLIHNSQTIFSNTLNASNPSTDHPLVISHDIHNQTSQVLVEYMLKTAVAKGYRPVTVGTCLGDEKANWYRTDTASTLG
;
A
#
# COMPACT_ATOMS: atom_id res chain seq x y z
N MET A 1 -69.34 23.80 13.41
CA MET A 1 -69.72 22.38 13.30
C MET A 1 -69.75 22.01 11.83
N HIS A 2 -68.91 21.04 11.44
CA HIS A 2 -69.07 20.08 10.33
C HIS A 2 -69.02 20.59 8.87
N PRO A 3 -68.55 19.74 7.93
CA PRO A 3 -67.28 19.97 7.23
C PRO A 3 -67.39 19.83 5.70
N LEU A 4 -66.29 20.07 4.98
CA LEU A 4 -66.13 19.69 3.57
C LEU A 4 -64.97 18.70 3.44
N GLN A 5 -65.29 17.54 2.86
CA GLN A 5 -64.36 16.46 2.52
C GLN A 5 -63.42 16.91 1.39
N VAL A 6 -62.14 16.53 1.49
CA VAL A 6 -61.20 16.54 0.36
C VAL A 6 -60.66 15.13 0.18
N THR A 7 -60.92 14.58 -1.01
CA THR A 7 -60.45 13.30 -1.53
C THR A 7 -58.96 13.36 -1.89
N SER A 8 -58.20 12.34 -1.46
CA SER A 8 -56.81 12.10 -1.84
C SER A 8 -56.70 11.56 -3.27
N VAL A 9 -55.82 12.15 -4.07
CA VAL A 9 -55.37 11.62 -5.37
C VAL A 9 -53.94 11.14 -5.20
N ILE A 10 -53.72 9.83 -5.35
CA ILE A 10 -52.39 9.21 -5.39
C ILE A 10 -51.93 9.25 -6.86
N LEU A 11 -50.84 9.97 -7.13
CA LEU A 11 -50.19 10.01 -8.44
C LEU A 11 -48.97 9.07 -8.42
N LEU A 12 -49.09 7.90 -9.05
CA LEU A 12 -47.94 7.05 -9.37
C LEU A 12 -47.20 7.63 -10.58
N GLY A 13 -46.00 8.18 -10.34
CA GLY A 13 -45.06 8.58 -11.39
C GLY A 13 -44.14 7.42 -11.78
N LEU A 14 -44.20 6.99 -13.04
CA LEU A 14 -43.26 6.07 -13.68
C LEU A 14 -41.90 6.77 -13.87
N ILE A 15 -40.82 6.18 -13.35
CA ILE A 15 -39.45 6.61 -13.64
C ILE A 15 -38.92 5.79 -14.82
N SER A 16 -38.67 6.49 -15.92
CA SER A 16 -38.03 6.00 -17.14
C SER A 16 -36.53 5.86 -16.93
N THR A 17 -35.98 4.66 -17.14
CA THR A 17 -34.53 4.39 -17.13
C THR A 17 -33.88 4.86 -18.42
N THR A 18 -33.28 6.04 -18.43
CA THR A 18 -32.32 6.43 -19.47
C THR A 18 -30.91 6.04 -19.06
N SER A 19 -30.31 5.12 -19.81
CA SER A 19 -28.92 4.70 -19.70
C SER A 19 -27.98 5.90 -19.85
N ALA A 20 -27.26 6.25 -18.78
CA ALA A 20 -26.19 7.23 -18.83
C ALA A 20 -24.98 6.60 -19.53
N ARG A 21 -24.69 7.06 -20.74
CA ARG A 21 -23.41 6.79 -21.41
C ARG A 21 -22.31 7.54 -20.65
N PHE A 22 -21.31 6.79 -20.20
CA PHE A 22 -20.07 7.32 -19.65
C PHE A 22 -19.39 8.24 -20.67
N PHE A 23 -19.32 9.53 -20.38
CA PHE A 23 -18.37 10.41 -21.04
C PHE A 23 -17.10 10.44 -20.18
N LYS A 24 -16.03 9.83 -20.72
CA LYS A 24 -14.66 9.94 -20.22
C LYS A 24 -14.29 11.44 -20.24
N ALA A 25 -13.71 11.97 -19.17
CA ALA A 25 -13.18 13.33 -19.14
C ALA A 25 -12.21 13.54 -20.32
N PRO A 26 -12.18 14.74 -20.95
CA PRO A 26 -11.30 14.99 -22.09
C PRO A 26 -9.85 15.03 -21.61
N VAL A 27 -9.10 13.98 -21.96
CA VAL A 27 -7.64 13.98 -21.90
C VAL A 27 -7.18 14.99 -22.96
N PHE A 28 -6.55 16.10 -22.55
CA PHE A 28 -5.92 17.00 -23.51
C PHE A 28 -4.88 16.21 -24.33
N PRO A 29 -4.97 16.19 -25.68
CA PRO A 29 -4.02 15.45 -26.49
C PRO A 29 -2.63 16.06 -26.33
N ARG A 30 -1.70 15.30 -25.74
CA ARG A 30 -0.27 15.67 -25.66
C ARG A 30 0.28 15.84 -27.07
N ALA A 31 1.22 16.78 -27.25
CA ALA A 31 1.84 17.01 -28.55
C ALA A 31 2.58 15.76 -29.06
N ILE A 32 2.57 15.53 -30.37
CA ILE A 32 3.34 14.46 -31.01
C ILE A 32 4.80 14.88 -31.11
N SER A 33 5.70 13.95 -30.80
CA SER A 33 7.15 14.16 -30.78
C SER A 33 7.71 14.68 -32.11
N PRO A 34 8.49 15.78 -32.09
CA PRO A 34 9.16 16.29 -33.29
C PRO A 34 10.45 15.52 -33.65
N ASN A 35 10.99 14.69 -32.75
CA ASN A 35 12.31 14.05 -32.88
C ASN A 35 12.33 12.57 -32.44
N ASN A 36 11.17 11.89 -32.44
CA ASN A 36 10.99 10.48 -32.04
C ASN A 36 11.39 10.16 -30.59
N THR A 37 11.38 11.15 -29.70
CA THR A 37 11.50 10.94 -28.25
C THR A 37 10.16 11.14 -27.54
N CYS A 38 9.96 10.45 -26.42
CA CYS A 38 8.70 10.42 -25.69
C CYS A 38 8.95 10.33 -24.18
N GLY A 39 7.93 10.64 -23.38
CA GLY A 39 8.05 10.65 -21.91
C GLY A 39 8.47 12.00 -21.30
N PHE A 40 8.49 12.06 -19.96
CA PHE A 40 8.93 13.21 -19.18
C PHE A 40 10.44 13.17 -18.86
N ASN A 41 10.96 14.29 -18.34
CA ASN A 41 12.37 14.49 -18.00
C ASN A 41 12.90 13.35 -17.07
N GLY A 42 13.90 12.58 -17.52
CA GLY A 42 14.46 11.46 -16.76
C GLY A 42 15.00 10.30 -17.62
N THR A 43 14.49 10.16 -18.85
CA THR A 43 15.00 9.24 -19.87
C THR A 43 15.64 10.04 -21.02
N ALA A 44 16.66 9.49 -21.67
CA ALA A 44 17.67 10.17 -22.52
C ALA A 44 17.18 10.96 -23.76
N GLY A 45 15.89 11.33 -23.85
CA GLY A 45 15.33 12.14 -24.93
C GLY A 45 14.08 12.99 -24.61
N GLY A 46 13.52 12.95 -23.39
CA GLY A 46 12.26 13.65 -23.07
C GLY A 46 12.43 15.18 -22.94
N GLY A 47 11.73 15.96 -23.78
CA GLY A 47 11.62 17.41 -23.61
C GLY A 47 10.70 17.80 -22.43
N ALA A 48 10.74 19.06 -22.00
CA ALA A 48 9.99 19.57 -20.83
C ALA A 48 8.46 19.37 -20.89
N ASP A 49 7.91 19.13 -22.08
CA ASP A 49 6.45 19.09 -22.32
C ASP A 49 5.84 17.68 -22.46
N GLY A 50 6.62 16.60 -22.32
CA GLY A 50 6.11 15.22 -22.34
C GLY A 50 5.40 14.81 -23.63
N TYR A 51 6.17 14.45 -24.67
CA TYR A 51 5.66 14.13 -26.02
C TYR A 51 5.11 12.70 -26.14
N THR A 52 4.10 12.53 -27.01
CA THR A 52 3.59 11.22 -27.48
C THR A 52 4.23 10.81 -28.80
N CYS A 53 4.20 9.52 -29.11
CA CYS A 53 4.82 9.02 -30.34
C CYS A 53 3.97 9.19 -31.60
N PRO A 54 4.60 9.39 -32.79
CA PRO A 54 3.88 9.47 -34.05
C PRO A 54 3.28 8.10 -34.41
N SER A 55 2.20 8.11 -35.18
CA SER A 55 1.51 6.89 -35.62
C SER A 55 2.38 5.90 -36.41
N SER A 56 3.48 6.36 -37.01
CA SER A 56 4.47 5.51 -37.69
C SER A 56 5.37 4.71 -36.75
N LEU A 57 5.49 5.13 -35.49
CA LEU A 57 6.31 4.52 -34.42
C LEU A 57 5.52 4.57 -33.10
N PRO A 58 4.39 3.84 -33.01
CA PRO A 58 3.32 4.17 -32.07
C PRO A 58 3.65 3.90 -30.59
N CYS A 59 4.75 3.23 -30.28
CA CYS A 59 5.07 2.78 -28.93
C CYS A 59 6.21 3.60 -28.33
N CYS A 60 6.11 3.94 -27.04
CA CYS A 60 7.16 4.66 -26.32
C CYS A 60 7.93 3.67 -25.44
N SER A 61 9.21 3.42 -25.71
CA SER A 61 10.03 2.52 -24.90
C SER A 61 10.27 3.07 -23.50
N SER A 62 10.69 2.22 -22.57
CA SER A 62 11.23 2.60 -21.25
C SER A 62 12.35 3.65 -21.33
N ASN A 63 13.14 3.66 -22.41
CA ASN A 63 14.24 4.61 -22.62
C ASN A 63 13.81 5.95 -23.25
N GLY A 64 12.52 6.20 -23.45
CA GLY A 64 12.00 7.47 -23.97
C GLY A 64 12.15 7.67 -25.48
N PHE A 65 12.13 6.58 -26.26
CA PHE A 65 12.17 6.61 -27.73
C PHE A 65 10.92 5.97 -28.34
N CYS A 66 10.50 6.50 -29.47
CA CYS A 66 9.38 5.98 -30.23
C CYS A 66 9.81 4.81 -31.14
N GLY A 67 9.05 3.73 -31.13
CA GLY A 67 9.30 2.54 -31.93
C GLY A 67 8.04 1.72 -32.20
N LYS A 68 8.22 0.54 -32.82
CA LYS A 68 7.12 -0.35 -33.23
C LYS A 68 7.40 -1.84 -33.06
N THR A 69 8.55 -2.21 -32.50
CA THR A 69 8.91 -3.60 -32.18
C THR A 69 8.59 -3.90 -30.73
N ASP A 70 8.65 -5.16 -30.36
CA ASP A 70 8.35 -5.63 -29.00
C ASP A 70 9.21 -4.97 -27.91
N ASP A 71 10.46 -4.62 -28.19
CA ASP A 71 11.32 -3.83 -27.28
C ASP A 71 10.75 -2.44 -26.93
N TYR A 72 9.89 -1.91 -27.79
CA TYR A 72 9.23 -0.61 -27.60
C TYR A 72 7.78 -0.76 -27.19
N CYS A 73 7.11 -1.83 -27.62
CA CYS A 73 5.66 -1.99 -27.51
C CYS A 73 5.24 -2.94 -26.39
N LEU A 74 6.07 -3.89 -25.96
CA LEU A 74 5.68 -4.80 -24.88
C LEU A 74 5.69 -4.08 -23.55
N SER A 75 4.58 -4.19 -22.81
CA SER A 75 4.52 -3.72 -21.43
C SER A 75 5.60 -4.38 -20.56
N SER A 76 5.98 -5.64 -20.85
CA SER A 76 7.07 -6.34 -20.16
C SER A 76 8.46 -5.78 -20.42
N ASN A 77 8.65 -5.00 -21.49
CA ASN A 77 9.91 -4.33 -21.81
C ASN A 77 9.90 -2.85 -21.38
N GLY A 78 8.91 -2.46 -20.57
CA GLY A 78 8.78 -1.12 -20.00
C GLY A 78 8.21 -0.08 -20.97
N CYS A 79 7.35 -0.49 -21.92
CA CYS A 79 6.62 0.45 -22.76
C CYS A 79 5.79 1.43 -21.90
N GLN A 80 5.96 2.74 -22.14
CA GLN A 80 5.29 3.81 -21.42
C GLN A 80 3.91 4.11 -22.04
N SER A 81 2.86 3.50 -21.48
CA SER A 81 1.49 3.57 -22.00
C SER A 81 0.87 4.98 -21.99
N GLN A 82 1.44 5.90 -21.19
CA GLN A 82 1.06 7.31 -21.18
C GLN A 82 1.53 8.08 -22.42
N PHE A 83 2.55 7.57 -23.14
CA PHE A 83 3.19 8.25 -24.28
C PHE A 83 3.20 7.43 -25.58
N GLY A 84 2.77 6.17 -25.54
CA GLY A 84 2.63 5.31 -26.70
C GLY A 84 1.70 4.11 -26.47
N ASN A 85 1.41 3.37 -27.54
CA ASN A 85 0.49 2.24 -27.53
C ASN A 85 1.20 0.95 -27.11
N CYS A 86 1.04 0.57 -25.84
CA CYS A 86 1.65 -0.65 -25.32
C CYS A 86 0.75 -1.88 -25.49
N THR A 87 1.39 -3.02 -25.66
CA THR A 87 0.78 -4.34 -25.85
C THR A 87 1.18 -5.26 -24.71
N SER A 88 0.20 -5.96 -24.12
CA SER A 88 0.43 -6.98 -23.10
C SER A 88 0.76 -8.34 -23.75
N PRO A 89 1.60 -9.18 -23.12
CA PRO A 89 1.79 -10.56 -23.59
C PRO A 89 0.46 -11.33 -23.54
N VAL A 90 0.12 -12.03 -24.63
CA VAL A 90 -1.12 -12.80 -24.73
C VAL A 90 -1.04 -14.05 -23.85
N ALA A 91 -1.92 -14.17 -22.86
CA ALA A 91 -2.11 -15.40 -22.10
C ALA A 91 -2.90 -16.43 -22.93
N ILE A 92 -2.35 -17.62 -23.19
CA ILE A 92 -3.09 -18.73 -23.80
C ILE A 92 -3.73 -19.59 -22.72
N THR A 93 -5.06 -19.71 -22.79
CA THR A 93 -5.90 -20.60 -21.99
C THR A 93 -6.07 -21.94 -22.70
N GLY A 94 -5.78 -23.07 -22.03
CA GLY A 94 -6.23 -24.40 -22.47
C GLY A 94 -5.25 -25.55 -22.19
N SER A 95 -5.75 -26.58 -21.49
CA SER A 95 -5.20 -27.94 -21.24
C SER A 95 -3.68 -28.16 -21.34
N LYS A 96 -3.06 -28.44 -20.18
CA LYS A 96 -1.66 -28.89 -20.01
C LYS A 96 -1.26 -29.94 -21.06
N VAL A 97 -0.53 -29.51 -22.09
CA VAL A 97 0.17 -30.42 -23.01
C VAL A 97 1.48 -30.83 -22.34
N VAL A 98 1.73 -32.15 -22.24
CA VAL A 98 2.96 -32.67 -21.63
C VAL A 98 4.13 -32.48 -22.60
N SER A 99 5.23 -31.96 -22.08
CA SER A 99 6.46 -31.68 -22.83
C SER A 99 7.04 -32.93 -23.47
N THR A 100 7.47 -32.82 -24.72
CA THR A 100 8.17 -33.89 -25.47
C THR A 100 9.67 -33.61 -25.63
N ASP A 101 10.15 -32.46 -25.19
CA ASP A 101 11.53 -31.99 -25.33
C ASP A 101 12.16 -31.54 -24.00
N GLU A 102 11.54 -31.93 -22.88
CA GLU A 102 11.97 -31.63 -21.50
C GLU A 102 11.90 -30.14 -21.11
N THR A 103 11.34 -29.27 -21.96
CA THR A 103 11.06 -27.87 -21.61
C THR A 103 9.68 -27.70 -20.98
N CYS A 104 9.52 -26.76 -20.05
CA CYS A 104 8.26 -26.57 -19.34
C CYS A 104 8.06 -25.14 -18.87
N GLY A 105 6.80 -24.79 -18.62
CA GLY A 105 6.46 -23.48 -18.08
C GLY A 105 6.39 -22.37 -19.10
N ILE A 106 6.34 -21.15 -18.57
CA ILE A 106 6.28 -19.90 -19.35
C ILE A 106 7.47 -18.98 -19.04
N ILE A 107 8.40 -19.46 -18.21
CA ILE A 107 9.61 -18.78 -17.76
C ILE A 107 10.81 -19.66 -18.11
N GLY A 108 11.90 -19.04 -18.58
CA GLY A 108 13.14 -19.73 -18.96
C GLY A 108 13.07 -20.35 -20.36
N ALA A 109 13.54 -21.59 -20.51
CA ALA A 109 13.53 -22.30 -21.79
C ALA A 109 12.13 -22.74 -22.25
N GLY A 110 11.17 -22.86 -21.33
CA GLY A 110 9.77 -23.07 -21.66
C GLY A 110 9.07 -21.74 -21.83
N THR A 111 8.81 -21.35 -23.08
CA THR A 111 8.01 -20.15 -23.43
C THR A 111 6.60 -20.52 -23.91
N GLN A 112 6.34 -21.81 -24.07
CA GLN A 112 5.15 -22.35 -24.75
C GLN A 112 4.11 -22.95 -23.79
N GLY A 113 4.36 -22.94 -22.48
CA GLY A 113 3.39 -23.41 -21.47
C GLY A 113 3.26 -24.92 -21.32
N TYR A 114 4.24 -25.70 -21.79
CA TYR A 114 4.24 -27.16 -21.63
C TYR A 114 4.40 -27.59 -20.17
N SER A 115 3.81 -28.73 -19.80
CA SER A 115 3.93 -29.30 -18.45
C SER A 115 4.86 -30.50 -18.43
N CYS A 116 5.55 -30.72 -17.32
CA CYS A 116 6.43 -31.86 -17.17
C CYS A 116 5.69 -33.21 -17.12
N PRO A 117 6.36 -34.30 -17.52
CA PRO A 117 5.88 -35.67 -17.32
C PRO A 117 5.50 -35.95 -15.86
N THR A 118 4.63 -36.95 -15.65
CA THR A 118 4.10 -37.28 -14.31
C THR A 118 5.23 -37.59 -13.32
N GLY A 119 5.28 -36.82 -12.22
CA GLY A 119 6.26 -37.00 -11.15
C GLY A 119 7.47 -36.07 -11.23
N GLU A 120 7.58 -35.27 -12.29
CA GLU A 120 8.67 -34.30 -12.47
C GLU A 120 8.22 -32.86 -12.17
N CYS A 121 9.22 -32.04 -11.86
CA CYS A 121 9.07 -30.65 -11.47
C CYS A 121 9.52 -29.72 -12.59
N CYS A 122 8.90 -28.54 -12.68
CA CYS A 122 9.28 -27.55 -13.66
C CYS A 122 10.15 -26.48 -12.99
N SER A 123 11.44 -26.44 -13.32
CA SER A 123 12.38 -25.46 -12.73
C SER A 123 12.07 -24.02 -13.16
N ASN A 124 12.63 -23.03 -12.44
CA ASN A 124 12.56 -21.62 -12.84
C ASN A 124 13.21 -21.36 -14.20
N ASN A 125 14.16 -22.21 -14.60
CA ASN A 125 14.85 -22.12 -15.89
C ASN A 125 14.06 -22.79 -17.03
N GLY A 126 12.87 -23.34 -16.76
CA GLY A 126 11.97 -23.87 -17.78
C GLY A 126 12.32 -25.26 -18.28
N TYR A 127 12.91 -26.09 -17.41
CA TYR A 127 13.23 -27.49 -17.69
C TYR A 127 12.61 -28.44 -16.67
N CYS A 128 12.28 -29.65 -17.13
CA CYS A 128 11.77 -30.74 -16.30
C CYS A 128 12.89 -31.50 -15.59
N GLY A 129 12.65 -31.89 -14.35
CA GLY A 129 13.57 -32.72 -13.57
C GLY A 129 13.04 -33.07 -12.18
N THR A 130 13.75 -33.94 -11.48
CA THR A 130 13.30 -34.48 -10.17
C THR A 130 14.18 -34.08 -8.98
N THR A 131 15.25 -33.33 -9.20
CA THR A 131 16.16 -32.89 -8.11
C THR A 131 15.67 -31.59 -7.47
N SER A 132 16.23 -31.22 -6.32
CA SER A 132 15.87 -30.00 -5.58
C SER A 132 15.93 -28.73 -6.43
N ASP A 133 16.87 -28.65 -7.37
CA ASP A 133 17.06 -27.46 -8.21
C ASP A 133 15.88 -27.25 -9.19
N TYR A 134 15.10 -28.30 -9.44
CA TYR A 134 13.91 -28.29 -10.28
C TYR A 134 12.63 -28.26 -9.46
N CYS A 135 12.63 -28.96 -8.32
CA CYS A 135 11.45 -29.21 -7.50
C CYS A 135 11.26 -28.22 -6.34
N SER A 136 12.31 -27.51 -5.95
CA SER A 136 12.24 -26.61 -4.81
C SER A 136 11.39 -25.39 -5.15
N ALA A 137 10.37 -25.14 -4.33
CA ALA A 137 9.60 -23.91 -4.40
C ALA A 137 10.49 -22.66 -4.20
N THR A 138 11.56 -22.77 -3.39
CA THR A 138 12.52 -21.67 -3.17
C THR A 138 13.48 -21.43 -4.34
N SER A 139 13.65 -22.41 -5.23
CA SER A 139 14.43 -22.25 -6.47
C SER A 139 13.56 -21.83 -7.66
N GLY A 140 12.30 -21.43 -7.41
CA GLY A 140 11.36 -20.93 -8.42
C GLY A 140 10.67 -22.03 -9.23
N CYS A 141 10.42 -23.19 -8.63
CA CYS A 141 9.65 -24.24 -9.29
C CYS A 141 8.25 -23.76 -9.72
N GLN A 142 7.94 -23.90 -11.01
CA GLN A 142 6.70 -23.45 -11.64
C GLN A 142 5.59 -24.49 -11.42
N SER A 143 4.88 -24.38 -10.29
CA SER A 143 3.86 -25.36 -9.82
C SER A 143 2.67 -25.52 -10.77
N ALA A 144 2.40 -24.52 -11.61
CA ALA A 144 1.44 -24.62 -12.68
C ALA A 144 1.86 -25.61 -13.79
N TYR A 145 3.13 -26.03 -13.86
CA TYR A 145 3.68 -26.85 -14.96
C TYR A 145 4.49 -28.07 -14.49
N GLY A 146 4.61 -28.33 -13.19
CA GLY A 146 5.25 -29.52 -12.62
C GLY A 146 4.90 -29.73 -11.14
N VAL A 147 5.37 -30.84 -10.54
CA VAL A 147 5.04 -31.21 -9.14
C VAL A 147 6.05 -30.61 -8.17
N CYS A 148 5.88 -29.32 -7.83
CA CYS A 148 6.79 -28.67 -6.89
C CYS A 148 6.64 -29.20 -5.47
N ASN A 149 7.78 -29.30 -4.76
CA ASN A 149 7.81 -29.66 -3.36
C ASN A 149 7.26 -28.49 -2.54
N ASN A 150 5.96 -28.53 -2.22
CA ASN A 150 5.41 -27.69 -1.17
C ASN A 150 6.01 -28.14 0.16
N ALA A 151 6.50 -27.17 0.94
CA ALA A 151 7.09 -27.42 2.25
C ALA A 151 6.02 -28.01 3.21
N THR A 152 5.84 -29.33 3.23
CA THR A 152 5.24 -30.12 4.32
C THR A 152 5.38 -31.62 4.06
N ASN A 153 6.47 -32.21 4.55
CA ASN A 153 6.57 -33.50 5.26
C ASN A 153 7.94 -34.17 5.08
N THR A 154 8.83 -33.82 6.01
CA THR A 154 9.64 -34.75 6.83
C THR A 154 10.19 -36.03 6.19
N THR A 155 11.50 -36.00 5.93
CA THR A 155 12.38 -37.10 6.38
C THR A 155 13.12 -36.65 7.63
N THR A 156 12.91 -37.43 8.68
CA THR A 156 13.55 -37.40 9.99
C THR A 156 15.03 -37.03 9.97
N SER A 157 15.34 -35.83 10.47
CA SER A 157 16.42 -35.65 11.43
C SER A 157 15.80 -35.12 12.72
N THR A 158 15.91 -35.90 13.79
CA THR A 158 15.90 -35.36 15.14
C THR A 158 16.96 -34.27 15.23
N SER A 159 16.55 -33.00 15.16
CA SER A 159 17.35 -31.86 15.56
C SER A 159 16.57 -31.06 16.59
N THR A 160 16.92 -31.34 17.82
CA THR A 160 16.87 -30.45 18.97
C THR A 160 17.16 -28.98 18.57
N ALA A 161 16.41 -28.07 19.18
CA ALA A 161 16.73 -26.67 19.50
C ALA A 161 17.91 -25.98 18.76
N GLY A 162 17.61 -24.87 18.06
CA GLY A 162 18.54 -23.78 17.72
C GLY A 162 19.71 -24.15 16.79
N THR A 163 19.67 -23.72 15.53
CA THR A 163 20.79 -23.91 14.58
C THR A 163 21.52 -22.63 14.22
N GLY A 164 21.36 -21.55 14.98
CA GLY A 164 22.31 -20.44 14.93
C GLY A 164 23.64 -20.89 15.54
N THR A 165 24.70 -20.97 14.74
CA THR A 165 26.05 -21.04 15.30
C THR A 165 26.28 -19.76 16.10
N ASP A 166 26.62 -19.88 17.38
CA ASP A 166 26.98 -18.77 18.26
C ASP A 166 25.90 -17.67 18.44
N SER A 167 24.62 -18.07 18.54
CA SER A 167 23.48 -17.13 18.73
C SER A 167 23.27 -16.15 17.56
N LEU A 168 23.73 -16.50 16.36
CA LEU A 168 23.51 -15.70 15.14
C LEU A 168 22.27 -16.15 14.37
N CYS A 169 21.63 -15.21 13.69
CA CYS A 169 20.44 -15.43 12.86
C CYS A 169 20.42 -14.50 11.64
N GLY A 170 19.52 -14.79 10.71
CA GLY A 170 19.32 -14.00 9.50
C GLY A 170 19.54 -14.79 8.21
N PRO A 171 19.44 -14.10 7.05
CA PRO A 171 19.55 -14.71 5.73
C PRO A 171 20.84 -15.49 5.54
N GLY A 172 20.73 -16.77 5.18
CA GLY A 172 21.89 -17.65 4.98
C GLY A 172 22.65 -18.04 6.24
N VAL A 173 22.20 -17.63 7.43
CA VAL A 173 22.81 -17.96 8.73
C VAL A 173 21.95 -18.98 9.46
N GLY A 174 20.68 -18.65 9.72
CA GLY A 174 19.77 -19.52 10.47
C GLY A 174 18.66 -18.75 11.18
N THR A 175 17.83 -19.49 11.91
CA THR A 175 16.71 -18.96 12.69
C THR A 175 16.97 -19.15 14.18
N CYS A 176 16.45 -18.22 15.00
CA CYS A 176 16.51 -18.31 16.45
C CYS A 176 15.59 -19.40 17.02
N ALA A 177 15.68 -19.62 18.34
CA ALA A 177 14.73 -20.48 19.04
C ALA A 177 13.29 -19.94 18.97
N SER A 178 12.31 -20.78 19.28
CA SER A 178 10.88 -20.43 19.18
C SER A 178 10.46 -19.26 20.07
N ASP A 179 11.18 -19.03 21.15
CA ASP A 179 10.97 -17.98 22.15
C ASP A 179 11.95 -16.81 21.99
N GLU A 180 12.74 -16.80 20.92
CA GLU A 180 13.73 -15.77 20.63
C GLU A 180 13.41 -14.98 19.36
N CYS A 181 13.88 -13.75 19.37
CA CYS A 181 13.79 -12.77 18.31
C CYS A 181 15.14 -12.65 17.59
N CYS A 182 15.11 -12.32 16.31
CA CYS A 182 16.31 -12.06 15.52
C CYS A 182 16.47 -10.56 15.32
N SER A 183 17.44 -9.95 15.99
CA SER A 183 17.68 -8.49 15.88
C SER A 183 18.14 -8.09 14.48
N LEU A 184 18.05 -6.81 14.15
CA LEU A 184 18.61 -6.25 12.91
C LEU A 184 20.11 -6.55 12.76
N ALA A 185 20.85 -6.65 13.87
CA ALA A 185 22.27 -6.99 13.88
C ALA A 185 22.55 -8.49 13.64
N GLY A 186 21.52 -9.33 13.52
CA GLY A 186 21.65 -10.77 13.23
C GLY A 186 21.98 -11.61 14.47
N TYR A 187 21.49 -11.20 15.64
CA TYR A 187 21.67 -11.94 16.90
C TYR A 187 20.33 -12.38 17.47
N CYS A 188 20.32 -13.56 18.09
CA CYS A 188 19.19 -14.09 18.83
C CYS A 188 19.13 -13.53 20.25
N GLY A 189 17.92 -13.18 20.70
CA GLY A 189 17.68 -12.69 22.05
C GLY A 189 16.20 -12.45 22.33
N THR A 190 15.86 -12.09 23.56
CA THR A 190 14.47 -11.99 24.04
C THR A 190 14.10 -10.60 24.57
N THR A 191 15.01 -9.63 24.49
CA THR A 191 14.77 -8.27 24.98
C THR A 191 14.12 -7.41 23.90
N GLU A 192 13.57 -6.27 24.29
CA GLU A 192 12.92 -5.31 23.38
C GLU A 192 13.82 -4.92 22.19
N GLU A 193 15.13 -4.72 22.42
CA GLU A 193 16.13 -4.42 21.38
C GLU A 193 16.20 -5.48 20.27
N TYR A 194 15.83 -6.72 20.57
CA TYR A 194 15.85 -7.82 19.61
C TYR A 194 14.49 -8.01 18.95
N CYS A 195 13.41 -7.77 19.69
CA CYS A 195 12.05 -8.15 19.30
C CYS A 195 11.25 -7.06 18.62
N THR A 196 11.64 -5.79 18.79
CA THR A 196 10.87 -4.64 18.32
C THR A 196 10.82 -4.59 16.80
N ALA A 197 9.61 -4.49 16.27
CA ALA A 197 9.38 -4.15 14.87
C ALA A 197 9.68 -2.66 14.61
N PRO A 198 10.17 -2.28 13.42
CA PRO A 198 10.38 -3.14 12.24
C PRO A 198 11.73 -3.86 12.23
N ASP A 199 12.59 -3.60 13.21
CA ASP A 199 14.00 -4.03 13.22
C ASP A 199 14.17 -5.55 13.41
N CYS A 200 13.22 -6.21 14.08
CA CYS A 200 13.25 -7.66 14.23
C CYS A 200 13.03 -8.37 12.89
N GLN A 201 13.99 -9.20 12.49
CA GLN A 201 13.93 -9.99 11.26
C GLN A 201 12.96 -11.16 11.42
N PHE A 202 11.67 -10.92 11.19
CA PHE A 202 10.58 -11.82 11.55
C PHE A 202 10.58 -13.19 10.84
N ASP A 203 11.29 -13.33 9.71
CA ASP A 203 11.52 -14.63 9.07
C ASP A 203 12.53 -15.52 9.83
N TYR A 204 13.35 -14.92 10.69
CA TYR A 204 14.43 -15.59 11.41
C TYR A 204 14.25 -15.55 12.94
N GLY A 205 13.33 -14.74 13.45
CA GLY A 205 12.96 -14.67 14.86
C GLY A 205 11.48 -15.01 15.10
N PRO A 206 11.14 -16.24 15.50
CA PRO A 206 9.75 -16.64 15.72
C PRO A 206 9.01 -15.77 16.74
N ALA A 207 9.72 -15.22 17.75
CA ALA A 207 9.14 -14.37 18.79
C ALA A 207 9.13 -12.86 18.46
N CYS A 208 9.54 -12.45 17.25
CA CYS A 208 9.45 -11.04 16.83
C CYS A 208 8.03 -10.48 17.03
N ASP A 209 7.93 -9.22 17.45
CA ASP A 209 6.65 -8.52 17.64
C ASP A 209 5.81 -8.47 16.35
N ALA A 210 6.48 -8.40 15.20
CA ALA A 210 5.88 -8.49 13.88
C ALA A 210 5.11 -9.80 13.63
N ASN A 211 5.55 -10.91 14.26
CA ASN A 211 4.91 -12.21 14.12
C ASN A 211 3.66 -12.36 14.98
N ALA A 212 3.45 -11.48 15.95
CA ALA A 212 2.26 -11.50 16.77
C ALA A 212 0.98 -11.36 15.91
N ILE A 213 -0.09 -12.03 16.33
CA ILE A 213 -1.36 -12.07 15.61
C ILE A 213 -2.43 -11.45 16.53
N PRO A 214 -3.13 -10.41 16.07
CA PRO A 214 -4.26 -9.84 16.80
C PRO A 214 -5.35 -10.86 17.09
N THR A 215 -6.16 -10.59 18.10
CA THR A 215 -7.32 -11.45 18.40
C THR A 215 -8.43 -11.28 17.35
N GLY A 216 -9.39 -12.19 17.33
CA GLY A 216 -10.54 -12.12 16.42
C GLY A 216 -10.36 -12.87 15.09
N ALA A 217 -11.39 -12.82 14.24
CA ALA A 217 -11.41 -13.56 12.98
C ALA A 217 -10.48 -12.91 11.94
N ASN A 218 -9.71 -13.72 11.20
CA ASN A 218 -8.88 -13.21 10.12
C ASN A 218 -9.76 -12.61 8.99
N THR A 219 -9.31 -11.49 8.42
CA THR A 219 -10.05 -10.70 7.42
C THR A 219 -9.82 -11.14 5.97
N SER A 220 -8.96 -12.14 5.72
CA SER A 220 -8.64 -12.67 4.39
C SER A 220 -9.85 -13.18 3.60
N THR A 221 -10.93 -13.56 4.27
CA THR A 221 -12.17 -14.06 3.64
C THR A 221 -13.22 -12.97 3.41
N ILE A 222 -12.98 -11.74 3.88
CA ILE A 222 -13.90 -10.62 3.70
C ILE A 222 -13.80 -10.12 2.26
N ALA A 223 -14.96 -9.91 1.63
CA ALA A 223 -15.04 -9.41 0.26
C ALA A 223 -14.41 -8.01 0.11
N ARG A 224 -13.58 -7.85 -0.94
CA ARG A 224 -12.85 -6.60 -1.24
C ARG A 224 -13.62 -5.76 -2.25
N GLN A 225 -14.84 -5.35 -1.86
CA GLN A 225 -15.69 -4.57 -2.75
C GLN A 225 -15.05 -3.20 -3.03
N VAL A 226 -14.88 -2.89 -4.31
CA VAL A 226 -14.45 -1.57 -4.78
C VAL A 226 -15.63 -0.61 -4.68
N LEU A 227 -15.46 0.43 -3.88
CA LEU A 227 -16.44 1.49 -3.66
C LEU A 227 -15.84 2.85 -4.04
N GLY A 228 -16.70 3.78 -4.48
CA GLY A 228 -16.28 5.12 -4.86
C GLY A 228 -15.55 5.18 -6.20
N SER A 229 -14.96 6.34 -6.49
CA SER A 229 -14.24 6.62 -7.74
C SER A 229 -12.73 6.78 -7.56
N VAL A 230 -12.23 6.71 -6.32
CA VAL A 230 -10.80 6.75 -6.03
C VAL A 230 -10.17 5.41 -6.42
N LEU A 231 -9.01 5.46 -7.07
CA LEU A 231 -8.35 4.26 -7.59
C LEU A 231 -7.84 3.36 -6.46
N TYR A 232 -7.95 2.06 -6.67
CA TYR A 232 -7.39 1.00 -5.83
C TYR A 232 -6.13 0.45 -6.49
N GLY A 233 -5.11 0.10 -5.69
CA GLY A 233 -3.86 -0.51 -6.15
C GLY A 233 -3.26 0.13 -7.40
N SER A 234 -2.94 1.42 -7.29
CA SER A 234 -2.38 2.24 -8.38
C SER A 234 -0.99 2.74 -8.05
N ASP A 235 -0.39 3.45 -8.99
CA ASP A 235 0.84 4.24 -8.87
C ASP A 235 0.80 5.28 -7.73
N GLY A 236 -0.38 5.53 -7.16
CA GLY A 236 -0.54 6.13 -5.84
C GLY A 236 -1.09 7.55 -5.85
N ILE A 237 -1.62 7.96 -4.70
CA ILE A 237 -2.30 9.26 -4.52
C ILE A 237 -1.33 10.24 -3.87
N TYR A 238 -0.81 11.19 -4.64
CA TYR A 238 0.15 12.19 -4.17
C TYR A 238 -0.48 13.51 -3.76
N ASP A 239 -1.62 13.85 -4.34
CA ASP A 239 -2.30 15.13 -4.16
C ASP A 239 -3.76 14.93 -3.82
N CYS A 240 -4.34 15.93 -3.17
CA CYS A 240 -5.79 16.03 -3.08
C CYS A 240 -6.41 16.37 -4.45
N ALA A 241 -7.73 16.24 -4.59
CA ALA A 241 -8.45 16.55 -5.82
C ALA A 241 -9.20 17.89 -5.77
N THR A 242 -9.52 18.36 -4.56
CA THR A 242 -10.33 19.57 -4.35
C THR A 242 -9.42 20.77 -4.02
N PRO A 243 -9.38 21.82 -4.87
CA PRO A 243 -8.62 23.03 -4.58
C PRO A 243 -8.98 23.66 -3.23
N GLY A 244 -7.94 24.07 -2.50
CA GLY A 244 -8.07 24.70 -1.18
C GLY A 244 -8.30 23.71 -0.04
N ASP A 245 -8.50 22.43 -0.32
CA ASP A 245 -8.35 21.38 0.71
C ASP A 245 -6.87 21.06 0.90
N MET A 246 -6.52 20.73 2.14
CA MET A 246 -5.21 20.23 2.52
C MET A 246 -5.40 19.00 3.37
N ALA A 247 -4.74 17.89 3.03
CA ALA A 247 -4.75 16.71 3.87
C ALA A 247 -3.49 16.69 4.74
N LEU A 248 -3.66 17.00 6.03
CA LEU A 248 -2.62 16.73 7.02
C LEU A 248 -2.68 15.25 7.39
N THR A 249 -1.55 14.54 7.25
CA THR A 249 -1.47 13.11 7.50
C THR A 249 -0.35 12.78 8.49
N PHE A 250 -0.59 11.78 9.33
CA PHE A 250 0.31 11.37 10.40
C PHE A 250 0.54 9.85 10.35
N ASP A 251 1.79 9.44 10.26
CA ASP A 251 2.18 8.03 10.15
C ASP A 251 2.74 7.49 11.48
N ASP A 252 2.84 6.17 11.56
CA ASP A 252 3.42 5.35 12.64
C ASP A 252 2.66 5.27 13.96
N GLY A 253 1.73 6.19 14.20
CA GLY A 253 0.91 6.26 15.40
C GLY A 253 -0.04 5.07 15.64
N PRO A 254 -0.81 5.11 16.73
CA PRO A 254 -0.80 6.16 17.75
C PRO A 254 0.44 6.03 18.65
N TYR A 255 0.75 7.09 19.37
CA TYR A 255 1.81 7.15 20.38
C TYR A 255 1.46 8.14 21.49
N ILE A 256 2.35 8.31 22.48
CA ILE A 256 2.09 9.16 23.65
C ILE A 256 1.83 10.64 23.32
N TYR A 257 2.22 11.10 22.13
CA TYR A 257 2.03 12.48 21.69
C TYR A 257 0.76 12.71 20.87
N THR A 258 0.11 11.65 20.41
CA THR A 258 -1.05 11.72 19.51
C THR A 258 -2.23 12.45 20.12
N SER A 259 -2.47 12.28 21.43
CA SER A 259 -3.58 12.97 22.11
C SER A 259 -3.50 14.49 22.00
N HIS A 260 -2.29 15.06 22.06
CA HIS A 260 -2.08 16.50 21.94
C HIS A 260 -2.40 17.00 20.52
N ILE A 261 -2.05 16.22 19.48
CA ILE A 261 -2.40 16.54 18.09
C ILE A 261 -3.91 16.56 17.91
N LEU A 262 -4.64 15.60 18.49
CA LEU A 262 -6.10 15.58 18.45
C LEU A 262 -6.72 16.80 19.14
N ASP A 263 -6.13 17.27 20.24
CA ASP A 263 -6.56 18.50 20.93
C ASP A 263 -6.34 19.74 20.04
N LEU A 264 -5.21 19.82 19.33
CA LEU A 264 -4.92 20.90 18.39
C LEU A 264 -5.88 20.87 17.19
N LEU A 265 -6.09 19.71 16.57
CA LEU A 265 -7.03 19.58 15.44
C LEU A 265 -8.44 20.05 15.82
N ALA A 266 -8.92 19.66 17.01
CA ALA A 266 -10.20 20.13 17.52
C ALA A 266 -10.26 21.66 17.73
N GLN A 267 -9.19 22.27 18.27
CA GLN A 267 -9.10 23.72 18.47
C GLN A 267 -9.20 24.51 17.16
N TYR A 268 -8.67 23.95 16.06
CA TYR A 268 -8.69 24.59 14.74
C TYR A 268 -9.87 24.14 13.86
N ASN A 269 -10.80 23.32 14.40
CA ASN A 269 -11.89 22.70 13.65
C ASN A 269 -11.38 22.01 12.36
N ALA A 270 -10.25 21.33 12.50
CA ALA A 270 -9.52 20.64 11.43
C ALA A 270 -9.74 19.14 11.52
N SER A 271 -9.68 18.46 10.37
CA SER A 271 -9.60 17.01 10.31
C SER A 271 -8.29 16.56 9.66
N ALA A 272 -7.81 15.38 10.04
CA ALA A 272 -6.57 14.79 9.56
C ALA A 272 -6.77 13.30 9.26
N THR A 273 -5.76 12.68 8.65
CA THR A 273 -5.72 11.23 8.42
C THR A 273 -4.55 10.62 9.18
N PHE A 274 -4.81 9.58 9.96
CA PHE A 274 -3.79 8.87 10.72
C PHE A 274 -3.56 7.49 10.08
N PHE A 275 -2.37 7.24 9.57
CA PHE A 275 -1.95 5.94 9.04
C PHE A 275 -1.33 5.14 10.19
N ILE A 276 -2.10 4.17 10.70
CA ILE A 276 -1.82 3.48 11.95
C ILE A 276 -1.04 2.19 11.70
N THR A 277 0.13 2.06 12.34
CA THR A 277 0.84 0.77 12.47
C THR A 277 0.25 -0.05 13.61
N GLY A 278 0.25 -1.38 13.47
CA GLY A 278 -0.43 -2.30 14.39
C GLY A 278 0.36 -2.70 15.65
N ASN A 279 1.62 -3.11 15.48
CA ASN A 279 2.57 -3.37 16.54
C ASN A 279 3.97 -2.99 16.03
N ASN A 280 4.41 -1.78 16.40
CA ASN A 280 5.61 -1.13 15.88
C ASN A 280 6.28 -0.31 16.98
N ASN A 281 7.60 -0.09 16.90
CA ASN A 281 8.36 0.77 17.81
C ASN A 281 8.19 0.41 19.31
N GLY A 282 8.01 -0.88 19.64
CA GLY A 282 7.88 -1.35 21.02
C GLY A 282 6.58 -0.89 21.72
N LYS A 283 5.66 -0.23 21.01
CA LYS A 283 4.43 0.32 21.62
C LYS A 283 3.43 -0.75 22.03
N GLY A 284 3.62 -2.00 21.57
CA GLY A 284 2.67 -3.09 21.72
C GLY A 284 1.50 -2.98 20.74
N HIS A 285 0.58 -3.94 20.85
CA HIS A 285 -0.56 -4.05 19.94
C HIS A 285 -1.55 -2.90 20.12
N ILE A 286 -1.98 -2.30 19.02
CA ILE A 286 -3.00 -1.22 19.04
C ILE A 286 -4.37 -1.65 19.55
N ASP A 287 -4.69 -2.96 19.58
CA ASP A 287 -5.95 -3.51 20.10
C ASP A 287 -5.84 -4.08 21.52
N ASN A 288 -4.69 -3.92 22.19
CA ASN A 288 -4.55 -4.29 23.59
C ASN A 288 -5.29 -3.28 24.50
N THR A 289 -6.39 -3.72 25.10
CA THR A 289 -7.25 -2.89 25.97
C THR A 289 -6.60 -2.42 27.27
N SER A 290 -5.40 -2.90 27.59
CA SER A 290 -4.61 -2.42 28.75
C SER A 290 -3.75 -1.21 28.41
N LEU A 291 -3.62 -0.86 27.13
CA LEU A 291 -2.89 0.31 26.63
C LEU A 291 -3.87 1.44 26.26
N GLU A 292 -3.34 2.65 26.05
CA GLU A 292 -4.16 3.82 25.69
C GLU A 292 -4.55 3.87 24.19
N TRP A 293 -3.90 3.05 23.36
CA TRP A 293 -4.06 3.05 21.90
C TRP A 293 -5.50 2.83 21.43
N PRO A 294 -6.27 1.84 21.95
CA PRO A 294 -7.65 1.66 21.54
C PRO A 294 -8.51 2.91 21.77
N ALA A 295 -8.33 3.59 22.90
CA ALA A 295 -9.09 4.80 23.23
C ALA A 295 -8.72 5.97 22.30
N LEU A 296 -7.43 6.13 21.97
CA LEU A 296 -6.99 7.17 21.04
C LEU A 296 -7.49 6.93 19.61
N ILE A 297 -7.46 5.69 19.12
CA ILE A 297 -7.96 5.35 17.78
C ILE A 297 -9.48 5.55 17.70
N LYS A 298 -10.23 5.14 18.74
CA LYS A 298 -11.68 5.44 18.83
C LYS A 298 -11.92 6.96 18.79
N ARG A 299 -11.15 7.73 19.56
CA ARG A 299 -11.22 9.20 19.56
C ARG A 299 -10.96 9.80 18.17
N MET A 300 -10.01 9.26 17.40
CA MET A 300 -9.78 9.70 16.02
C MET A 300 -11.04 9.51 15.17
N TYR A 301 -11.58 8.29 15.18
CA TYR A 301 -12.72 7.89 14.37
C TYR A 301 -14.00 8.68 14.71
N GLU A 302 -14.29 8.83 16.02
CA GLU A 302 -15.46 9.54 16.53
C GLU A 302 -15.40 11.05 16.28
N ASN A 303 -14.21 11.65 16.33
CA ASN A 303 -14.01 13.09 16.10
C ASN A 303 -13.89 13.45 14.61
N GLY A 304 -14.21 12.53 13.70
CA GLY A 304 -14.30 12.81 12.26
C GLY A 304 -12.96 12.78 11.53
N HIS A 305 -11.88 12.35 12.17
CA HIS A 305 -10.63 12.05 11.48
C HIS A 305 -10.75 10.73 10.71
N GLN A 306 -9.86 10.54 9.75
CA GLN A 306 -9.76 9.28 9.03
C GLN A 306 -8.68 8.41 9.66
N VAL A 307 -9.01 7.16 9.95
CA VAL A 307 -8.07 6.13 10.39
C VAL A 307 -7.76 5.25 9.18
N ALA A 308 -6.50 5.14 8.82
CA ALA A 308 -6.01 4.40 7.67
C ALA A 308 -4.93 3.40 8.09
N SER A 309 -4.62 2.43 7.23
CA SER A 309 -3.64 1.39 7.54
C SER A 309 -2.21 1.84 7.21
N HIS A 310 -1.26 1.53 8.09
CA HIS A 310 0.17 1.63 7.82
C HIS A 310 0.89 0.31 8.06
N THR A 311 0.25 -0.81 7.67
CA THR A 311 0.72 -2.19 7.93
C THR A 311 0.72 -2.58 9.40
N TRP A 312 1.05 -3.84 9.71
CA TRP A 312 1.09 -4.32 11.08
C TRP A 312 2.39 -3.88 11.76
N SER A 313 3.53 -4.19 11.17
CA SER A 313 4.84 -4.05 11.79
C SER A 313 5.80 -3.17 10.99
N HIS A 314 5.28 -2.34 10.09
CA HIS A 314 6.05 -1.36 9.31
C HIS A 314 7.20 -1.93 8.42
N PRO A 315 7.06 -3.09 7.75
CA PRO A 315 8.11 -3.54 6.82
C PRO A 315 8.05 -2.78 5.50
N ASP A 316 9.20 -2.68 4.82
CA ASP A 316 9.26 -2.28 3.41
C ASP A 316 8.52 -3.33 2.55
N LEU A 317 7.40 -2.94 1.94
CA LEU A 317 6.53 -3.87 1.22
C LEU A 317 7.21 -4.45 -0.04
N CYS A 318 8.20 -3.78 -0.63
CA CYS A 318 8.95 -4.35 -1.75
C CYS A 318 10.05 -5.33 -1.33
N ASN A 319 10.43 -5.35 -0.05
CA ASN A 319 11.43 -6.29 0.49
C ASN A 319 10.83 -7.57 1.06
N ILE A 320 9.50 -7.71 1.04
CA ILE A 320 8.78 -8.87 1.55
C ILE A 320 7.91 -9.50 0.46
N THR A 321 7.57 -10.78 0.63
CA THR A 321 6.74 -11.54 -0.30
C THR A 321 5.29 -11.06 -0.30
N SER A 322 4.55 -11.33 -1.39
CA SER A 322 3.10 -11.08 -1.46
C SER A 322 2.32 -11.66 -0.28
N ALA A 323 2.66 -12.88 0.16
CA ALA A 323 2.03 -13.51 1.32
C ALA A 323 2.29 -12.74 2.62
N GLN A 324 3.51 -12.25 2.82
CA GLN A 324 3.85 -11.40 3.97
C GLN A 324 3.14 -10.05 3.88
N ARG A 325 3.12 -9.38 2.71
CA ARG A 325 2.36 -8.13 2.50
C ARG A 325 0.89 -8.29 2.87
N LYS A 326 0.25 -9.37 2.42
CA LYS A 326 -1.16 -9.65 2.73
C LYS A 326 -1.37 -9.89 4.23
N ASN A 327 -0.47 -10.64 4.89
CA ASN A 327 -0.52 -10.84 6.33
C ASN A 327 -0.37 -9.54 7.14
N GLU A 328 0.53 -8.65 6.72
CA GLU A 328 0.70 -7.33 7.32
C GLU A 328 -0.59 -6.53 7.29
N MET A 329 -1.26 -6.51 6.14
CA MET A 329 -2.55 -5.83 6.02
C MET A 329 -3.61 -6.51 6.87
N TRP A 330 -3.80 -7.84 6.75
CA TRP A 330 -4.85 -8.55 7.51
C TRP A 330 -4.70 -8.39 9.02
N LYS A 331 -3.49 -8.45 9.57
CA LYS A 331 -3.28 -8.23 11.00
C LYS A 331 -3.68 -6.80 11.40
N ASN A 332 -3.26 -5.79 10.66
CA ASN A 332 -3.66 -4.41 10.94
C ASN A 332 -5.18 -4.21 10.81
N GLU A 333 -5.82 -4.82 9.80
CA GLU A 333 -7.28 -4.84 9.64
C GLU A 333 -7.99 -5.48 10.84
N MET A 334 -7.50 -6.62 11.32
CA MET A 334 -8.06 -7.30 12.49
C MET A 334 -8.03 -6.39 13.71
N ALA A 335 -6.87 -5.80 14.01
CA ALA A 335 -6.69 -4.94 15.17
C ALA A 335 -7.54 -3.66 15.09
N LEU A 336 -7.56 -2.99 13.93
CA LEU A 336 -8.40 -1.81 13.74
C LEU A 336 -9.90 -2.16 13.81
N ARG A 337 -10.33 -3.28 13.24
CA ARG A 337 -11.73 -3.73 13.37
C ARG A 337 -12.09 -4.04 14.83
N ASN A 338 -11.18 -4.63 15.61
CA ASN A 338 -11.41 -4.88 17.04
C ASN A 338 -11.62 -3.57 17.82
N VAL A 339 -11.00 -2.47 17.39
CA VAL A 339 -11.08 -1.17 18.08
C VAL A 339 -12.25 -0.31 17.58
N ILE A 340 -12.43 -0.15 16.26
CA ILE A 340 -13.41 0.79 15.67
C ILE A 340 -14.52 0.10 14.87
N GLY A 341 -14.59 -1.23 14.89
CA GLY A 341 -15.65 -2.01 14.23
C GLY A 341 -15.63 -1.98 12.71
N VAL A 342 -14.69 -1.28 12.08
CA VAL A 342 -14.57 -1.11 10.63
C VAL A 342 -13.13 -1.37 10.20
N ILE A 343 -12.95 -1.65 8.91
CA ILE A 343 -11.63 -1.94 8.33
C ILE A 343 -11.29 -0.83 7.32
N PRO A 344 -10.14 -0.13 7.42
CA PRO A 344 -9.80 0.90 6.45
C PRO A 344 -9.62 0.38 5.02
N THR A 345 -10.01 1.20 4.05
CA THR A 345 -9.70 1.00 2.61
C THR A 345 -8.53 1.86 2.14
N TYR A 346 -8.05 2.79 2.97
CA TYR A 346 -6.87 3.60 2.68
C TYR A 346 -5.65 3.02 3.40
N MET A 347 -4.51 3.03 2.71
CA MET A 347 -3.22 2.71 3.30
C MET A 347 -2.12 3.61 2.75
N ARG A 348 -1.03 3.71 3.51
CA ARG A 348 0.24 4.25 3.03
C ARG A 348 1.29 3.16 3.21
N PRO A 349 2.14 2.89 2.20
CA PRO A 349 3.22 1.92 2.34
C PRO A 349 4.37 2.51 3.18
N PRO A 350 4.90 1.78 4.16
CA PRO A 350 6.14 2.13 4.85
C PRO A 350 7.25 2.51 3.88
N TYR A 351 8.05 3.53 4.23
CA TYR A 351 9.15 4.06 3.41
C TYR A 351 8.76 4.53 2.01
N SER A 352 7.46 4.74 1.77
CA SER A 352 6.90 4.96 0.43
C SER A 352 7.24 3.86 -0.58
N SER A 353 7.53 2.64 -0.11
CA SER A 353 8.00 1.53 -0.94
C SER A 353 6.88 0.57 -1.27
N CYS A 354 6.26 0.78 -2.43
CA CYS A 354 5.26 -0.12 -3.01
C CYS A 354 5.19 0.19 -4.51
N THR A 355 5.57 -0.77 -5.35
CA THR A 355 5.62 -0.57 -6.80
C THR A 355 4.99 -1.75 -7.54
N ALA A 356 4.60 -1.51 -8.79
CA ALA A 356 4.23 -2.57 -9.73
C ALA A 356 5.35 -3.60 -9.91
N GLU A 357 6.62 -3.15 -9.96
CA GLU A 357 7.80 -4.00 -10.20
C GLU A 357 7.98 -5.08 -9.13
N CYS A 358 7.75 -4.71 -7.86
CA CYS A 358 7.83 -5.65 -6.74
C CYS A 358 6.49 -6.37 -6.48
N GLY A 359 5.45 -6.10 -7.28
CA GLY A 359 4.10 -6.67 -7.19
C GLY A 359 3.24 -6.10 -6.06
N CYS A 360 3.69 -5.06 -5.36
CA CYS A 360 2.98 -4.52 -4.20
C CYS A 360 1.67 -3.81 -4.61
N GLU A 361 1.66 -3.05 -5.70
CA GLU A 361 0.45 -2.37 -6.18
C GLU A 361 -0.69 -3.35 -6.46
N ALA A 362 -0.39 -4.48 -7.12
CA ALA A 362 -1.35 -5.53 -7.42
C ALA A 362 -1.87 -6.22 -6.15
N ASP A 363 -1.00 -6.46 -5.15
CA ASP A 363 -1.43 -7.01 -3.87
C ASP A 363 -2.37 -6.06 -3.12
N MET A 364 -2.10 -4.75 -3.16
CA MET A 364 -2.97 -3.73 -2.55
C MET A 364 -4.28 -3.58 -3.33
N GLU A 365 -4.28 -3.71 -4.66
CA GLU A 365 -5.49 -3.77 -5.48
C GLU A 365 -6.38 -4.94 -5.04
N GLU A 366 -5.81 -6.14 -4.96
CA GLU A 366 -6.51 -7.37 -4.58
C GLU A 366 -7.12 -7.26 -3.17
N LEU A 367 -6.40 -6.62 -2.24
CA LEU A 367 -6.86 -6.38 -0.88
C LEU A 367 -7.88 -5.24 -0.76
N GLY A 368 -8.14 -4.50 -1.84
CA GLY A 368 -9.03 -3.35 -1.86
C GLY A 368 -8.47 -2.19 -1.06
N TYR A 369 -7.23 -1.78 -1.35
CA TYR A 369 -6.61 -0.58 -0.78
C TYR A 369 -6.36 0.54 -1.80
N HIS A 370 -6.64 1.77 -1.38
CA HIS A 370 -6.11 2.99 -1.95
C HIS A 370 -4.70 3.22 -1.42
N ILE A 371 -3.70 3.31 -2.31
CA ILE A 371 -2.31 3.61 -1.96
C ILE A 371 -2.14 5.13 -1.89
N THR A 372 -1.80 5.66 -0.72
CA THR A 372 -1.67 7.10 -0.46
C THR A 372 -0.23 7.51 -0.18
N TYR A 373 0.26 8.48 -0.93
CA TYR A 373 1.55 9.16 -0.74
C TYR A 373 1.33 10.60 -0.27
N PHE A 374 2.15 11.54 -0.73
CA PHE A 374 2.15 12.94 -0.33
C PHE A 374 2.87 13.79 -1.39
N SER A 375 2.49 15.05 -1.50
CA SER A 375 3.14 16.05 -2.34
C SER A 375 3.97 17.05 -1.54
N LEU A 376 3.83 17.05 -0.20
CA LEU A 376 4.62 17.85 0.72
C LEU A 376 5.16 16.97 1.85
N ASP A 377 6.46 16.70 1.82
CA ASP A 377 7.19 16.07 2.92
C ASP A 377 7.74 17.12 3.89
N THR A 378 7.33 17.04 5.15
CA THR A 378 7.81 17.96 6.19
C THR A 378 9.22 17.62 6.68
N GLN A 379 9.70 16.40 6.41
CA GLN A 379 10.96 15.85 6.93
C GLN A 379 11.06 15.98 8.45
N ASP A 380 9.94 15.88 9.16
CA ASP A 380 9.87 16.07 10.61
C ASP A 380 10.71 15.02 11.36
N TYR A 381 10.77 13.80 10.84
CA TYR A 381 11.62 12.72 11.32
C TYR A 381 13.14 13.01 11.23
N LEU A 382 13.59 13.90 10.32
CA LEU A 382 14.98 14.39 10.27
C LEU A 382 15.21 15.61 11.18
N ASN A 383 14.13 16.21 11.68
CA ASN A 383 14.13 17.49 12.37
C ASN A 383 13.42 17.40 13.74
N ASP A 384 13.51 16.25 14.38
CA ASP A 384 12.72 15.85 15.56
C ASP A 384 13.23 16.43 16.91
N SER A 385 14.20 17.35 16.86
CA SER A 385 14.77 18.02 18.03
C SER A 385 14.38 19.51 18.12
N PRO A 386 14.34 20.11 19.32
CA PRO A 386 13.96 21.51 19.49
C PRO A 386 14.80 22.50 18.66
N THR A 387 16.05 22.13 18.36
CA THR A 387 16.94 22.96 17.54
C THR A 387 16.78 22.74 16.04
N LEU A 388 16.10 21.69 15.58
CA LEU A 388 15.98 21.35 14.15
C LEU A 388 14.56 21.52 13.60
N ILE A 389 13.51 21.44 14.42
CA ILE A 389 12.11 21.45 13.95
C ILE A 389 11.71 22.69 13.12
N HIS A 390 12.45 23.79 13.28
CA HIS A 390 12.28 24.99 12.46
C HIS A 390 12.56 24.76 10.96
N ASN A 391 13.34 23.74 10.61
CA ASN A 391 13.56 23.33 9.22
C ASN A 391 12.25 22.79 8.60
N SER A 392 11.52 21.93 9.30
CA SER A 392 10.20 21.43 8.86
C SER A 392 9.17 22.55 8.75
N GLN A 393 9.18 23.51 9.68
CA GLN A 393 8.36 24.72 9.58
C GLN A 393 8.70 25.52 8.32
N THR A 394 10.00 25.64 7.99
CA THR A 394 10.47 26.35 6.80
C THR A 394 10.07 25.63 5.52
N ILE A 395 10.19 24.30 5.45
CA ILE A 395 9.76 23.48 4.31
C ILE A 395 8.26 23.68 4.05
N PHE A 396 7.44 23.56 5.09
CA PHE A 396 6.00 23.75 5.01
C PHE A 396 5.65 25.17 4.52
N SER A 397 6.20 26.20 5.14
CA SER A 397 5.90 27.59 4.80
C SER A 397 6.39 27.99 3.41
N ASN A 398 7.56 27.52 2.96
CA ASN A 398 8.06 27.80 1.62
C ASN A 398 7.13 27.21 0.56
N THR A 399 6.66 25.98 0.77
CA THR A 399 5.70 25.33 -0.13
C THR A 399 4.38 26.08 -0.17
N LEU A 400 3.82 26.43 0.99
CA LEU A 400 2.56 27.18 1.05
C LEU A 400 2.68 28.61 0.49
N ASN A 401 3.83 29.26 0.63
CA ASN A 401 4.07 30.59 0.08
C ASN A 401 4.15 30.59 -1.46
N ALA A 402 4.61 29.50 -2.06
CA ALA A 402 4.62 29.30 -3.49
C ALA A 402 3.25 28.82 -4.05
N SER A 403 2.35 28.38 -3.17
CA SER A 403 1.04 27.82 -3.54
C SER A 403 -0.09 28.84 -3.56
N ASN A 404 -1.20 28.49 -4.22
CA ASN A 404 -2.45 29.22 -4.27
C ASN A 404 -3.63 28.28 -3.90
N PRO A 405 -4.37 28.55 -2.81
CA PRO A 405 -5.49 27.71 -2.38
C PRO A 405 -6.67 27.67 -3.37
N SER A 406 -6.68 28.51 -4.40
CA SER A 406 -7.70 28.45 -5.47
C SER A 406 -7.41 27.38 -6.51
N THR A 407 -6.18 26.87 -6.56
CA THR A 407 -5.73 25.89 -7.56
C THR A 407 -5.05 24.68 -6.94
N ASP A 408 -4.39 24.86 -5.80
CA ASP A 408 -3.52 23.85 -5.20
C ASP A 408 -4.23 23.17 -4.03
N HIS A 409 -3.77 21.96 -3.73
CA HIS A 409 -4.46 21.02 -2.86
C HIS A 409 -3.45 20.02 -2.24
N PRO A 410 -2.59 20.49 -1.32
CA PRO A 410 -1.44 19.71 -0.86
C PRO A 410 -1.86 18.53 0.03
N LEU A 411 -1.17 17.40 -0.14
CA LEU A 411 -1.22 16.25 0.76
C LEU A 411 0.11 16.18 1.52
N VAL A 412 0.04 16.32 2.85
CA VAL A 412 1.18 16.58 3.72
C VAL A 412 1.47 15.36 4.59
N ILE A 413 2.72 14.90 4.61
CA ILE A 413 3.18 13.84 5.53
C ILE A 413 3.92 14.42 6.75
N SER A 414 3.63 13.85 7.91
CA SER A 414 4.33 14.02 9.19
C SER A 414 4.16 12.73 10.01
N HIS A 415 4.77 12.64 11.19
CA HIS A 415 4.71 11.46 12.04
C HIS A 415 4.34 11.86 13.48
N ASP A 416 3.23 11.34 14.01
CA ASP A 416 2.72 11.71 15.34
C ASP A 416 3.49 11.05 16.50
N ILE A 417 4.49 10.22 16.18
CA ILE A 417 5.40 9.59 17.13
C ILE A 417 6.51 10.52 17.61
N HIS A 418 6.75 11.66 16.93
CA HIS A 418 7.80 12.61 17.31
C HIS A 418 7.27 13.74 18.19
N ASN A 419 7.99 14.00 19.28
CA ASN A 419 7.63 15.03 20.25
C ASN A 419 7.55 16.43 19.59
N GLN A 420 8.53 16.79 18.77
CA GLN A 420 8.57 18.11 18.14
C GLN A 420 7.53 18.28 17.04
N THR A 421 7.14 17.20 16.36
CA THR A 421 6.00 17.23 15.44
C THR A 421 4.73 17.64 16.19
N SER A 422 4.43 16.93 17.29
CA SER A 422 3.24 17.18 18.11
C SER A 422 3.26 18.56 18.78
N GLN A 423 4.35 18.90 19.49
CA GLN A 423 4.42 20.08 20.35
C GLN A 423 4.68 21.40 19.61
N VAL A 424 5.20 21.34 18.37
CA VAL A 424 5.65 22.54 17.64
C VAL A 424 5.12 22.59 16.21
N LEU A 425 5.34 21.54 15.42
CA LEU A 425 5.06 21.60 13.98
C LEU A 425 3.57 21.63 13.66
N VAL A 426 2.75 20.81 14.32
CA VAL A 426 1.32 20.70 14.00
C VAL A 426 0.59 22.03 14.17
N GLU A 427 0.77 22.71 15.30
CA GLU A 427 0.11 24.01 15.52
C GLU A 427 0.59 25.05 14.49
N TYR A 428 1.89 25.03 14.15
CA TYR A 428 2.44 25.90 13.11
C TYR A 428 1.81 25.65 11.74
N MET A 429 1.67 24.37 11.34
CA MET A 429 1.03 23.98 10.08
C MET A 429 -0.43 24.43 10.04
N LEU A 430 -1.19 24.21 11.12
CA LEU A 430 -2.59 24.61 11.22
C LEU A 430 -2.76 26.14 11.11
N LYS A 431 -1.99 26.92 11.88
CA LYS A 431 -2.00 28.38 11.81
C LYS A 431 -1.69 28.88 10.40
N THR A 432 -0.68 28.31 9.77
CA THR A 432 -0.20 28.74 8.45
C THR A 432 -1.19 28.36 7.34
N ALA A 433 -1.75 27.15 7.38
CA ALA A 433 -2.77 26.69 6.44
C ALA A 433 -4.03 27.56 6.49
N VAL A 434 -4.57 27.81 7.68
CA VAL A 434 -5.76 28.66 7.87
C VAL A 434 -5.48 30.10 7.43
N ALA A 435 -4.32 30.66 7.80
CA ALA A 435 -3.94 32.02 7.38
C ALA A 435 -3.80 32.16 5.85
N LYS A 436 -3.44 31.07 5.15
CA LYS A 436 -3.37 31.02 3.68
C LYS A 436 -4.70 30.69 3.01
N GLY A 437 -5.74 30.31 3.76
CA GLY A 437 -7.06 29.98 3.22
C GLY A 437 -7.24 28.50 2.82
N TYR A 438 -6.34 27.61 3.23
CA TYR A 438 -6.51 26.17 3.10
C TYR A 438 -7.44 25.63 4.20
N ARG A 439 -8.14 24.53 3.88
CA ARG A 439 -8.98 23.78 4.81
C ARG A 439 -8.32 22.43 5.12
N PRO A 440 -7.80 22.23 6.34
CA PRO A 440 -7.31 20.92 6.77
C PRO A 440 -8.47 19.90 6.87
N VAL A 441 -8.45 18.89 6.01
CA VAL A 441 -9.48 17.84 5.89
C VAL A 441 -8.85 16.45 5.84
N THR A 442 -9.66 15.39 5.89
CA THR A 442 -9.17 14.02 5.68
C THR A 442 -8.77 13.77 4.23
N VAL A 443 -7.95 12.74 3.97
CA VAL A 443 -7.56 12.33 2.61
C VAL A 443 -8.79 11.98 1.80
N GLY A 444 -9.69 11.16 2.34
CA GLY A 444 -10.94 10.80 1.66
C GLY A 444 -11.78 12.02 1.29
N THR A 445 -11.92 13.00 2.20
CA THR A 445 -12.62 14.26 1.92
C THR A 445 -11.94 15.04 0.80
N CYS A 446 -10.61 15.19 0.86
CA CYS A 446 -9.89 16.00 -0.13
C CYS A 446 -9.88 15.36 -1.53
N LEU A 447 -10.13 14.06 -1.62
CA LEU A 447 -10.32 13.31 -2.88
C LEU A 447 -11.79 13.29 -3.34
N GLY A 448 -12.71 13.85 -2.58
CA GLY A 448 -14.14 13.81 -2.86
C GLY A 448 -14.78 12.43 -2.64
N ASP A 449 -14.15 11.57 -1.84
CA ASP A 449 -14.65 10.24 -1.51
C ASP A 449 -15.57 10.29 -0.28
N GLU A 450 -16.74 9.68 -0.38
CA GLU A 450 -17.71 9.66 0.71
C GLU A 450 -17.16 8.86 1.90
N LYS A 451 -17.43 9.31 3.14
CA LYS A 451 -16.94 8.65 4.37
C LYS A 451 -17.27 7.16 4.45
N ALA A 452 -18.37 6.72 3.83
CA ALA A 452 -18.76 5.31 3.78
C ALA A 452 -17.78 4.43 2.98
N ASN A 453 -17.03 5.01 2.05
CA ASN A 453 -16.06 4.31 1.20
C ASN A 453 -14.67 4.22 1.84
N TRP A 454 -14.39 5.03 2.87
CA TRP A 454 -13.11 5.01 3.59
C TRP A 454 -12.89 3.71 4.38
N TYR A 455 -13.98 2.95 4.58
CA TYR A 455 -13.97 1.73 5.37
C TYR A 455 -14.84 0.65 4.75
N ARG A 456 -14.49 -0.61 5.00
CA ARG A 456 -15.32 -1.79 4.75
C ARG A 456 -15.82 -2.37 6.08
N THR A 457 -16.94 -3.09 6.02
CA THR A 457 -17.55 -3.78 7.16
C THR A 457 -17.72 -5.26 6.85
N ASP A 458 -17.84 -6.09 7.90
CA ASP A 458 -18.24 -7.48 7.77
C ASP A 458 -19.34 -7.83 8.79
N THR A 459 -19.80 -9.08 8.80
CA THR A 459 -20.83 -9.52 9.76
C THR A 459 -20.35 -9.60 11.21
N ALA A 460 -19.03 -9.56 11.44
CA ALA A 460 -18.39 -9.55 12.75
C ALA A 460 -18.07 -8.11 13.22
N SER A 461 -18.27 -7.10 12.37
CA SER A 461 -18.12 -5.68 12.67
C SER A 461 -19.09 -5.26 13.77
N THR A 462 -18.61 -5.26 15.01
CA THR A 462 -19.23 -4.57 16.14
C THR A 462 -18.26 -3.50 16.63
N LEU A 463 -18.76 -2.29 16.90
CA LEU A 463 -17.96 -1.29 17.62
C LEU A 463 -17.51 -1.89 18.95
N GLY A 464 -16.20 -1.99 19.15
CA GLY A 464 -15.60 -2.52 20.38
C GLY A 464 -15.54 -1.51 21.50
#